data_AF-A0A7V3ZUY8-F1
#
_entry.id   AF-A0A7V3ZUY8-F1
#
_cell.length_a   1.000
_cell.length_b   1.000
_cell.length_c   1.000
_cell.angle_alpha   90.00
_cell.angle_beta   90.00
_cell.angle_gamma   90.00
#
_symmetry.space_group_name_H-M   'P 1'
#
loop_
_entity.id
_entity.type
_entity.pdbx_description
1 polymer ?
#
loop_
_entity_poly.entity_id
_entity_poly.type
_entity_poly.pdbx_seq_one_letter_code
_entity_poly.pdbx_strand_id
1 'polypeptide(L)'
;MENLIPEDFYLTFSQKLFIKETIIILSLFDNDVENLIKKKILEIKELPKDRIYKGKEFFTYILNLRYPILSKKWGLLKKYQLPKNLEFDEEEYPFKDEIRAIINTI
;
A
#
# COMPACT_ATOMS: atom_id res chain seq x y z
N MET A 1 -2.30 -12.26 14.51
CA MET A 1 -1.61 -11.87 13.27
C MET A 1 -0.12 -11.90 13.51
N GLU A 2 0.62 -12.62 12.68
CA GLU A 2 2.09 -12.63 12.74
C GLU A 2 2.66 -11.24 12.38
N ASN A 3 3.86 -10.94 12.85
CA ASN A 3 4.53 -9.68 12.50
C ASN A 3 5.07 -9.78 11.06
N LEU A 4 4.33 -9.23 10.10
CA LEU A 4 4.69 -9.17 8.68
C LEU A 4 5.62 -7.99 8.32
N ILE A 5 6.25 -7.37 9.32
CA ILE A 5 7.26 -6.35 9.12
C ILE A 5 8.63 -6.96 9.44
N PRO A 6 9.48 -7.20 8.43
CA PRO A 6 10.81 -7.75 8.64
C PRO A 6 11.71 -6.77 9.39
N GLU A 7 12.42 -7.24 10.42
CA GLU A 7 13.36 -6.41 11.19
C GLU A 7 14.62 -6.03 10.39
N ASP A 8 14.97 -6.87 9.43
CA ASP A 8 16.11 -6.72 8.53
C ASP A 8 15.86 -5.72 7.39
N PHE A 9 14.65 -5.17 7.29
CA PHE A 9 14.28 -4.15 6.31
C PHE A 9 14.25 -2.78 6.98
N TYR A 10 14.99 -1.82 6.43
CA TYR A 10 14.91 -0.45 6.93
C TYR A 10 13.62 0.21 6.45
N LEU A 11 12.69 0.42 7.38
CA LEU A 11 11.42 1.10 7.18
C LEU A 11 11.27 2.20 8.24
N THR A 12 10.83 3.38 7.81
CA THR A 12 10.50 4.46 8.75
C THR A 12 9.28 4.09 9.60
N PHE A 13 9.06 4.81 10.69
CA PHE A 13 7.89 4.60 11.54
C PHE A 13 6.57 4.72 10.75
N SER A 14 6.43 5.76 9.94
CA SER A 14 5.23 5.98 9.11
C SER A 14 5.03 4.86 8.07
N GLN A 15 6.10 4.35 7.46
CA GLN A 15 6.02 3.22 6.53
C GLN A 15 5.54 1.94 7.24
N LYS A 16 6.04 1.68 8.46
CA LYS A 16 5.60 0.53 9.26
C LYS A 16 4.12 0.63 9.61
N LEU A 17 3.65 1.80 10.03
CA LEU A 17 2.22 2.02 10.29
C LEU A 17 1.37 1.78 9.03
N PHE A 18 1.75 2.39 7.91
CA PHE A 18 1.06 2.22 6.63
C PHE A 18 0.97 0.74 6.21
N ILE A 19 2.05 -0.02 6.37
CA ILE A 19 2.07 -1.46 6.03
C ILE A 19 1.10 -2.23 6.93
N LYS A 20 1.08 -1.97 8.24
CA LYS A 20 0.13 -2.62 9.17
C LYS A 20 -1.32 -2.35 8.77
N GLU A 21 -1.67 -1.09 8.55
CA GLU A 21 -3.02 -0.70 8.12
C GLU A 21 -3.40 -1.36 6.80
N THR A 22 -2.47 -1.38 5.84
CA THR A 22 -2.69 -1.98 4.53
C THR A 22 -2.98 -3.47 4.64
N ILE A 23 -2.21 -4.22 5.44
CA ILE A 23 -2.44 -5.65 5.67
C ILE A 23 -3.82 -5.89 6.28
N ILE A 24 -4.22 -5.09 7.28
CA ILE A 24 -5.54 -5.20 7.91
C ILE A 24 -6.63 -4.98 6.86
N ILE A 25 -6.54 -3.90 6.08
CA ILE A 25 -7.53 -3.59 5.03
C ILE A 25 -7.61 -4.72 4.00
N LEU A 26 -6.46 -5.21 3.53
CA LEU A 26 -6.43 -6.22 2.47
C LEU A 26 -6.91 -7.59 2.96
N SER A 27 -6.60 -7.97 4.19
CA SER A 27 -7.07 -9.22 4.79
C SER A 27 -8.60 -9.27 5.00
N LEU A 28 -9.28 -8.12 5.05
CA LEU A 28 -10.75 -8.08 5.01
C LEU A 28 -11.33 -8.53 3.67
N PHE A 29 -10.54 -8.48 2.60
CA PHE A 29 -11.00 -8.78 1.24
C PHE A 29 -10.48 -10.10 0.69
N ASP A 30 -9.31 -10.54 1.16
CA ASP A 30 -8.65 -11.74 0.67
C ASP A 30 -7.83 -12.39 1.80
N ASN A 31 -8.20 -13.63 2.14
CA ASN A 31 -7.56 -14.41 3.21
C ASN A 31 -6.13 -14.82 2.87
N ASP A 32 -5.73 -14.81 1.60
CA ASP A 32 -4.39 -15.23 1.15
C ASP A 32 -3.36 -14.10 1.13
N VAL A 33 -3.75 -12.87 1.46
CA VAL A 33 -2.86 -11.70 1.46
C VAL A 33 -1.65 -11.90 2.35
N GLU A 34 -1.81 -12.51 3.53
CA GLU A 34 -0.69 -12.76 4.42
C GLU A 34 0.35 -13.68 3.78
N ASN A 35 -0.09 -14.74 3.10
CA ASN A 35 0.79 -15.69 2.42
C ASN A 35 1.53 -15.02 1.25
N LEU A 36 0.82 -14.18 0.49
CA LEU A 36 1.40 -13.39 -0.60
C LEU A 36 2.53 -12.48 -0.11
N ILE A 37 2.30 -11.79 1.01
CA ILE A 37 3.28 -10.88 1.64
C ILE A 37 4.46 -11.67 2.19
N LYS A 38 4.23 -12.80 2.88
CA LYS A 38 5.31 -13.67 3.39
C LYS A 38 6.21 -14.15 2.25
N LYS A 39 5.63 -14.62 1.15
CA LYS A 39 6.38 -15.03 -0.03
C LYS A 39 7.24 -13.87 -0.56
N LYS A 40 6.67 -12.66 -0.64
CA LYS A 40 7.42 -11.50 -1.14
C LYS A 40 8.56 -11.08 -0.21
N ILE A 41 8.37 -11.19 1.09
CA ILE A 41 9.44 -10.95 2.08
C ILE A 41 10.63 -11.89 1.81
N LEU A 42 10.38 -13.19 1.61
CA LEU A 42 11.42 -14.17 1.31
C LEU A 42 12.17 -13.83 0.02
N GLU A 43 11.45 -13.52 -1.06
CA GLU A 43 12.05 -13.10 -2.35
C GLU A 43 12.98 -11.88 -2.17
N ILE A 44 12.58 -10.88 -1.38
CA ILE A 44 13.39 -9.67 -1.16
C ILE A 44 14.59 -9.97 -0.25
N LYS A 45 14.44 -10.87 0.74
CA LYS A 45 15.54 -11.27 1.64
C LYS A 45 16.69 -11.92 0.88
N GLU A 46 16.40 -12.70 -0.14
CA GLU A 46 17.39 -13.39 -0.99
C GLU A 46 18.20 -12.43 -1.88
N LEU A 47 17.75 -11.19 -2.09
CA LEU A 47 18.49 -10.22 -2.87
C LEU A 47 19.83 -9.86 -2.20
N PRO A 48 20.96 -9.84 -2.94
CA PRO A 48 22.26 -9.40 -2.42
C PRO A 48 22.32 -7.86 -2.36
N LYS A 49 21.41 -7.28 -1.58
CA LYS A 49 21.21 -5.83 -1.44
C LYS A 49 21.12 -5.44 0.03
N ASP A 50 21.39 -4.17 0.32
CA ASP A 50 21.33 -3.66 1.68
C ASP A 50 19.89 -3.57 2.22
N ARG A 51 19.77 -3.33 3.52
CA ARG A 51 18.49 -3.21 4.23
C ARG A 51 17.62 -2.04 3.76
N ILE A 52 18.24 -0.98 3.21
CA ILE A 52 17.52 0.22 2.75
C ILE A 52 16.81 -0.08 1.44
N TYR A 53 17.53 -0.68 0.50
CA TYR A 53 16.99 -1.16 -0.75
C TYR A 53 15.87 -2.18 -0.53
N LYS A 54 16.09 -3.17 0.34
CA LYS A 54 15.07 -4.17 0.70
C LYS A 54 13.81 -3.54 1.30
N GLY A 55 13.98 -2.56 2.19
CA GLY A 55 12.86 -1.80 2.76
C GLY A 55 12.07 -1.02 1.69
N LYS A 56 12.77 -0.37 0.75
CA LYS A 56 12.14 0.35 -0.36
C LYS A 56 11.35 -0.59 -1.26
N GLU A 57 11.95 -1.69 -1.71
CA GLU A 57 11.29 -2.71 -2.54
C GLU A 57 10.03 -3.26 -1.86
N PHE A 58 10.14 -3.59 -0.58
CA PHE A 58 9.00 -4.12 0.18
C PHE A 58 7.88 -3.07 0.32
N PHE A 59 8.22 -1.83 0.65
CA PHE A 59 7.24 -0.77 0.76
C PHE A 59 6.56 -0.48 -0.59
N THR A 60 7.32 -0.40 -1.69
CA THR A 60 6.79 -0.25 -3.04
C THR A 60 5.84 -1.39 -3.41
N TYR A 61 6.19 -2.63 -3.05
CA TYR A 61 5.31 -3.76 -3.25
C TYR A 61 3.98 -3.62 -2.50
N ILE A 62 4.01 -3.24 -1.22
CA ILE A 62 2.79 -3.04 -0.42
C ILE A 62 1.92 -1.91 -1.00
N LEU A 63 2.52 -0.80 -1.45
CA LEU A 63 1.82 0.27 -2.15
C LEU A 63 1.11 -0.28 -3.40
N ASN A 64 1.84 -0.99 -4.25
CA ASN A 64 1.31 -1.56 -5.49
C ASN A 64 0.25 -2.62 -5.24
N LEU A 65 0.26 -3.29 -4.08
CA LEU A 65 -0.79 -4.23 -3.70
C LEU A 65 -2.08 -3.48 -3.30
N ARG A 66 -1.95 -2.37 -2.57
CA ARG A 66 -3.09 -1.58 -2.07
C ARG A 66 -3.85 -0.84 -3.17
N TYR A 67 -3.14 -0.12 -4.04
CA TYR A 67 -3.78 0.83 -4.97
C TYR A 67 -4.73 0.20 -6.00
N PRO A 68 -4.41 -0.92 -6.66
CA PRO A 68 -5.31 -1.57 -7.61
C PRO A 68 -6.59 -2.09 -6.95
N ILE A 69 -6.47 -2.60 -5.71
CA ILE A 69 -7.62 -3.10 -4.95
C ILE A 69 -8.54 -1.94 -4.58
N LEU A 70 -7.99 -0.84 -4.06
CA LEU A 70 -8.79 0.35 -3.75
C LEU A 70 -9.40 0.98 -5.01
N SER A 71 -8.63 1.12 -6.09
CA SER A 71 -9.10 1.69 -7.36
C SER A 71 -10.23 0.87 -7.99
N LYS A 72 -10.07 -0.47 -8.05
CA LYS A 72 -11.11 -1.38 -8.58
C LYS A 72 -12.38 -1.32 -7.73
N LYS A 73 -12.25 -1.23 -6.40
CA LYS A 73 -13.40 -1.12 -5.49
C LYS A 73 -14.07 0.25 -5.58
N TRP A 74 -13.31 1.33 -5.70
CA TRP A 74 -13.83 2.68 -5.94
C TRP A 74 -14.59 2.76 -7.27
N GLY A 75 -14.07 2.13 -8.33
CA GLY A 75 -14.75 2.00 -9.61
C GLY A 75 -16.06 1.22 -9.52
N LEU A 76 -16.13 0.18 -8.68
CA LEU A 76 -17.38 -0.54 -8.40
C LEU A 76 -18.36 0.32 -7.59
N LEU A 77 -17.90 1.01 -6.54
CA LEU A 77 -18.72 1.89 -5.71
C LEU A 77 -19.34 3.05 -6.50
N LYS A 78 -18.61 3.63 -7.45
CA LYS A 78 -19.15 4.65 -8.38
C LYS A 78 -20.31 4.12 -9.24
N LYS A 79 -20.33 2.82 -9.57
CA LYS A 79 -21.44 2.21 -10.33
C LYS A 79 -22.71 2.06 -9.50
N TYR A 80 -22.61 2.04 -8.18
CA TYR A 80 -23.76 1.88 -7.28
C TYR A 80 -24.47 3.20 -6.94
N GLN A 81 -24.16 4.33 -7.62
CA GLN A 81 -24.74 5.65 -7.35
C GLN A 81 -24.80 5.96 -5.85
N LEU A 82 -23.65 5.90 -5.18
CA LEU A 82 -23.53 6.34 -3.79
C LEU A 82 -24.11 7.75 -3.63
N PRO A 83 -24.77 8.06 -2.50
CA PRO A 83 -25.24 9.41 -2.22
C PRO A 83 -24.09 10.39 -2.45
N LYS A 84 -24.34 11.50 -3.17
CA LYS A 84 -23.35 12.52 -3.53
C LYS A 84 -22.60 13.13 -2.32
N ASN A 85 -23.06 12.81 -1.12
CA ASN A 85 -22.58 13.22 0.18
C ASN A 85 -21.37 12.39 0.66
N LEU A 86 -20.96 11.35 -0.10
CA LEU A 86 -19.73 10.58 0.11
C LEU A 86 -18.67 10.93 -0.93
N GLU A 87 -18.69 12.17 -1.44
CA GLU A 87 -17.54 12.71 -2.17
C GLU A 87 -16.34 12.73 -1.22
N PHE A 88 -15.31 11.99 -1.61
CA PHE A 88 -13.99 12.12 -1.01
C PHE A 88 -13.57 13.56 -1.27
N ASP A 89 -13.49 14.36 -0.21
CA ASP A 89 -13.16 15.77 -0.34
C ASP A 89 -11.67 15.90 -0.66
N GLU A 90 -11.35 15.97 -1.96
CA GLU A 90 -9.99 16.15 -2.47
C GLU A 90 -9.36 17.45 -1.94
N GLU A 91 -10.16 18.40 -1.42
CA GLU A 91 -9.65 19.67 -0.89
C GLU A 91 -8.94 19.54 0.47
N GLU A 92 -9.21 18.49 1.25
CA GLU A 92 -8.54 18.24 2.54
C GLU A 92 -7.25 17.42 2.41
N TYR A 93 -6.80 17.06 1.21
CA TYR A 93 -5.59 16.24 1.06
C TYR A 93 -4.32 17.11 1.10
N PRO A 94 -3.49 17.03 2.17
CA PRO A 94 -2.39 17.97 2.38
C PRO A 94 -1.21 17.80 1.41
N PHE A 95 -1.28 16.83 0.49
CA PHE A 95 -0.20 16.48 -0.45
C PHE A 95 -0.63 16.54 -1.92
N LYS A 96 -1.73 17.25 -2.24
CA LYS A 96 -2.31 17.33 -3.59
C LYS A 96 -1.31 17.82 -4.66
N ASP A 97 -0.43 18.75 -4.28
CA ASP A 97 0.52 19.36 -5.22
C ASP A 97 1.69 18.43 -5.56
N GLU A 98 2.09 17.56 -4.61
CA GLU A 98 3.15 16.57 -4.82
C GLU A 98 2.70 15.46 -5.79
N ILE A 99 1.43 15.05 -5.70
CA ILE A 99 0.83 14.10 -6.64
C ILE A 99 0.75 14.70 -8.04
N ARG A 100 0.36 15.99 -8.15
CA ARG A 100 0.30 16.70 -9.44
C ARG A 100 1.67 16.80 -10.12
N ALA A 101 2.72 17.07 -9.35
CA ALA A 101 4.08 17.17 -9.87
C ALA A 101 4.59 15.84 -10.47
N ILE A 102 4.23 14.71 -9.85
CA ILE A 102 4.60 13.37 -10.34
C ILE A 102 3.88 13.06 -11.66
N ILE A 103 2.61 13.44 -11.79
CA ILE A 103 1.81 13.20 -13.01
C ILE A 103 2.33 14.00 -14.21
N ASN A 104 2.76 15.24 -13.99
CA ASN A 104 3.18 16.14 -15.08
C ASN A 104 4.62 15.92 -15.56
N THR A 105 5.38 15.02 -14.94
CA THR A 105 6.77 14.70 -15.32
C THR A 105 6.87 13.42 -16.15
N ILE A 106 5.74 12.74 -16.39
CA ILE A 106 5.59 11.54 -17.22
C ILE A 106 4.89 11.94 -18.52
#